data_AF-A0A357K5L9-F1
#
_entry.id   AF-A0A357K5L9-F1
#
_cell.length_a   1.000
_cell.length_b   1.000
_cell.length_c   1.000
_cell.angle_alpha   90.00
_cell.angle_beta   90.00
_cell.angle_gamma   90.00
#
_symmetry.space_group_name_H-M   'P 1'
#
loop_
_entity.id
_entity.type
_entity.pdbx_description
1 polymer ?
#
loop_
_entity_poly.entity_id
_entity_poly.type
_entity_poly.pdbx_seq_one_letter_code
_entity_poly.pdbx_strand_id
1 'polypeptide(L)'
;MLDFVVTCSVNPVASFLSQNTTGAMLEFCKTVLKRVSFDRQLFARELTKSFSWLPHEDALALKSWALATYSNKHTQLILTAFATAQALKG
;
A
#
# COMPACT_ATOMS: atom_id res chain seq x y z
N MET A 1 -39.87 8.61 4.02
CA MET A 1 -40.93 7.60 3.93
C MET A 1 -40.95 7.17 2.47
N LEU A 2 -40.44 5.95 2.25
CA LEU A 2 -40.65 5.03 1.11
C LEU A 2 -41.70 5.51 0.07
N ASP A 3 -41.48 5.48 -1.26
CA ASP A 3 -41.10 4.34 -2.14
C ASP A 3 -40.72 4.84 -3.57
N PHE A 4 -39.69 4.31 -4.27
CA PHE A 4 -39.72 3.17 -5.22
C PHE A 4 -40.62 3.46 -6.47
N VAL A 5 -40.25 3.38 -7.75
CA VAL A 5 -39.09 2.80 -8.45
C VAL A 5 -39.03 3.25 -9.92
N VAL A 6 -37.79 3.26 -10.45
CA VAL A 6 -37.30 3.03 -11.83
C VAL A 6 -38.20 3.39 -13.01
N THR A 7 -37.68 4.28 -13.86
CA THR A 7 -37.52 4.00 -15.29
C THR A 7 -36.19 4.56 -15.78
N CYS A 8 -35.52 3.78 -16.61
CA CYS A 8 -34.13 3.91 -17.04
C CYS A 8 -33.89 5.23 -17.79
N SER A 9 -33.07 6.13 -17.24
CA SER A 9 -32.67 7.38 -17.89
C SER A 9 -31.30 7.85 -17.41
N VAL A 10 -30.49 8.23 -18.38
CA VAL A 10 -29.19 8.91 -18.26
C VAL A 10 -29.30 10.22 -17.45
N ASN A 11 -28.44 10.41 -16.43
CA ASN A 11 -28.01 11.74 -15.93
C ASN A 11 -26.85 11.59 -14.91
N PRO A 12 -26.04 12.65 -14.70
CA PRO A 12 -24.61 12.57 -14.37
C PRO A 12 -24.33 13.19 -12.99
N VAL A 13 -24.10 12.38 -11.97
CA VAL A 13 -23.64 12.87 -10.66
C VAL A 13 -22.86 11.76 -9.94
N ALA A 14 -21.64 11.54 -10.43
CA ALA A 14 -20.50 11.12 -9.62
C ALA A 14 -19.23 11.30 -10.46
N SER A 15 -18.86 12.56 -10.69
CA SER A 15 -17.49 12.95 -11.00
C SER A 15 -16.56 12.58 -9.83
N PHE A 16 -16.22 11.30 -9.70
CA PHE A 16 -15.04 10.85 -8.95
C PHE A 16 -14.64 9.43 -9.35
N LEU A 17 -14.45 9.21 -10.66
CA LEU A 17 -13.54 8.16 -11.09
C LEU A 17 -12.10 8.60 -10.79
N SER A 18 -11.73 8.58 -9.50
CA SER A 18 -10.34 8.32 -9.12
C SER A 18 -10.21 6.82 -8.86
N GLN A 19 -10.49 6.03 -9.90
CA GLN A 19 -9.96 4.67 -9.95
C GLN A 19 -8.52 4.77 -10.47
N ASN A 20 -7.66 5.42 -9.67
CA ASN A 20 -6.22 5.35 -9.89
C ASN A 20 -5.74 4.01 -9.33
N THR A 21 -4.95 3.28 -10.10
CA THR A 21 -4.56 1.86 -9.95
C THR A 21 -3.66 1.55 -8.73
N THR A 22 -3.73 2.32 -7.65
CA THR A 22 -2.76 2.35 -6.53
C THR A 22 -2.80 1.10 -5.63
N GLY A 23 -3.99 0.57 -5.33
CA GLY A 23 -4.14 -0.59 -4.45
C GLY A 23 -3.50 -1.89 -4.96
N ALA A 24 -3.41 -2.08 -6.29
CA ALA A 24 -2.85 -3.30 -6.87
C ALA A 24 -1.35 -3.46 -6.56
N MET A 25 -0.59 -2.35 -6.58
CA MET A 25 0.84 -2.37 -6.29
C MET A 25 1.11 -2.60 -4.80
N LEU A 26 0.27 -2.03 -3.92
CA LEU A 26 0.33 -2.26 -2.48
C LEU A 26 0.18 -3.75 -2.15
N GLU A 27 -0.87 -4.40 -2.68
CA GLU A 27 -1.14 -5.82 -2.44
C GLU A 27 -0.07 -6.74 -3.03
N PHE A 28 0.50 -6.37 -4.18
CA PHE A 28 1.65 -7.05 -4.75
C PHE A 28 2.86 -7.00 -3.79
N CYS A 29 3.22 -5.81 -3.29
CA CYS A 29 4.32 -5.64 -2.35
C CYS A 29 4.09 -6.47 -1.07
N LYS A 30 2.88 -6.45 -0.49
CA LYS A 30 2.53 -7.29 0.67
C LYS A 30 2.74 -8.78 0.38
N THR A 31 2.34 -9.24 -0.81
CA THR A 31 2.49 -10.64 -1.21
C THR A 31 3.97 -11.06 -1.33
N VAL A 32 4.80 -10.22 -1.95
CA VAL A 32 6.25 -10.46 -2.05
C VAL A 32 6.86 -10.51 -0.65
N LEU A 33 6.57 -9.52 0.20
CA LEU A 33 7.10 -9.43 1.56
C LEU A 33 6.75 -10.64 2.43
N LYS A 34 5.52 -11.16 2.32
CA LYS A 34 5.12 -12.41 3.00
C LYS A 34 5.96 -13.60 2.56
N ARG A 35 6.33 -13.69 1.28
CA ARG A 35 7.13 -14.81 0.76
C ARG A 35 8.58 -14.74 1.19
N VAL A 36 9.14 -13.54 1.33
CA VAL A 36 10.57 -13.37 1.64
C VAL A 36 10.86 -13.10 3.12
N SER A 37 9.84 -12.99 3.98
CA SER A 37 9.99 -12.62 5.40
C SER A 37 10.78 -13.61 6.26
N PHE A 38 11.05 -14.81 5.75
CA PHE A 38 11.88 -15.80 6.46
C PHE A 38 13.38 -15.46 6.40
N ASP A 39 13.82 -14.72 5.38
CA ASP A 39 15.22 -14.30 5.22
C ASP A 39 15.33 -12.79 5.43
N ARG A 40 16.07 -12.40 6.47
CA ARG A 40 16.20 -10.99 6.87
C ARG A 40 16.83 -10.13 5.76
N GLN A 41 17.82 -10.66 5.03
CA GLN A 41 18.52 -9.89 3.99
C GLN A 41 17.65 -9.74 2.75
N LEU A 42 16.95 -10.81 2.35
CA LEU A 42 16.02 -10.76 1.22
C LEU A 42 14.83 -9.86 1.53
N PHE A 43 14.26 -9.98 2.73
CA PHE A 43 13.19 -9.10 3.21
C PHE A 43 13.60 -7.63 3.18
N ALA A 44 14.82 -7.30 3.62
CA ALA A 44 15.34 -5.93 3.54
C ALA A 44 15.32 -5.39 2.11
N ARG A 45 15.84 -6.18 1.15
CA ARG A 45 15.94 -5.79 -0.26
C ARG A 45 14.57 -5.53 -0.88
N GLU A 46 13.63 -6.45 -0.67
CA GLU A 46 12.29 -6.31 -1.24
C GLU A 46 11.47 -5.22 -0.54
N LEU A 47 11.69 -4.98 0.75
CA LEU A 47 11.03 -3.89 1.49
C LEU A 47 11.48 -2.51 1.00
N THR A 48 12.79 -2.32 0.80
CA THR A 48 13.31 -1.07 0.22
C THR A 48 12.75 -0.82 -1.17
N LYS A 49 12.71 -1.85 -2.04
CA LYS A 49 12.07 -1.74 -3.37
C LYS A 49 10.61 -1.35 -3.26
N SER A 50 9.86 -2.02 -2.38
CA SER A 50 8.43 -1.75 -2.19
C SER A 50 8.17 -0.28 -1.81
N PHE A 51 8.92 0.28 -0.86
CA PHE A 51 8.77 1.70 -0.50
C PHE A 51 9.23 2.68 -1.60
N SER A 52 10.16 2.26 -2.47
CA SER A 52 10.59 3.06 -3.61
C SER A 52 9.54 3.11 -4.74
N TRP A 53 8.78 2.03 -4.96
CA TRP A 53 7.79 1.96 -6.03
C TRP A 53 6.45 2.58 -5.66
N LEU A 54 6.09 2.57 -4.38
CA LEU A 54 4.79 3.06 -3.93
C LEU A 54 4.76 4.59 -3.81
N PRO A 55 3.61 5.24 -4.13
CA PRO A 55 3.37 6.62 -3.75
C PRO A 55 3.37 6.76 -2.21
N HIS A 56 3.48 7.99 -1.71
CA HIS A 56 3.63 8.25 -0.28
C HIS A 56 2.50 7.63 0.56
N GLU A 57 1.25 7.76 0.11
CA GLU A 57 0.06 7.22 0.78
C GLU A 57 0.10 5.68 0.92
N ASP A 58 0.43 4.97 -0.15
CA ASP A 58 0.55 3.52 -0.14
C ASP A 58 1.78 3.06 0.63
N ALA A 59 2.88 3.83 0.58
CA ALA A 59 4.06 3.54 1.37
C ALA A 59 3.76 3.64 2.88
N LEU A 60 2.95 4.61 3.30
CA LEU A 60 2.45 4.72 4.69
C LEU A 60 1.56 3.52 5.04
N ALA A 61 0.63 3.15 4.17
CA ALA A 61 -0.24 1.98 4.38
C ALA A 61 0.59 0.69 4.50
N LEU A 62 1.59 0.51 3.63
CA LEU A 62 2.50 -0.63 3.66
C LEU A 62 3.34 -0.64 4.95
N LYS A 63 3.84 0.51 5.40
CA LYS A 63 4.60 0.64 6.66
C LYS A 63 3.76 0.18 7.85
N SER A 64 2.55 0.71 7.99
CA SER A 64 1.64 0.35 9.09
C SER A 64 1.35 -1.14 9.10
N TRP A 65 1.04 -1.70 7.92
CA TRP A 65 0.82 -3.14 7.78
C TRP A 65 2.06 -3.98 8.12
N ALA A 66 3.25 -3.57 7.66
CA ALA A 66 4.50 -4.28 7.92
C ALA A 66 4.87 -4.27 9.40
N LEU A 67 4.66 -3.14 10.10
CA LEU A 67 4.87 -3.06 11.55
C LEU A 67 3.89 -3.96 12.30
N ALA A 68 2.61 -3.95 11.93
CA ALA A 68 1.61 -4.84 12.54
C ALA A 68 1.96 -6.33 12.34
N THR A 69 2.54 -6.68 11.19
CA THR A 69 2.82 -8.08 10.82
C THR A 69 4.18 -8.59 11.35
N TYR A 70 5.20 -7.74 11.36
CA TYR A 70 6.60 -8.14 11.57
C TYR A 70 7.33 -7.36 12.67
N SER A 71 6.60 -6.66 13.54
CA SER A 71 7.18 -5.84 14.62
C SER A 71 8.16 -6.62 15.52
N ASN A 72 7.88 -7.89 15.79
CA ASN A 72 8.70 -8.73 16.64
C ASN A 72 10.16 -8.92 16.17
N LYS A 73 10.42 -8.87 14.85
CA LYS A 73 11.72 -9.21 14.26
C LYS A 73 12.30 -8.10 13.38
N HIS A 74 11.46 -7.24 12.80
CA HIS A 74 11.86 -6.34 11.72
C HIS A 74 11.52 -4.87 11.96
N THR A 75 11.09 -4.46 13.17
CA THR A 75 10.70 -3.06 13.46
C THR A 75 11.73 -2.04 12.99
N GLN A 76 12.99 -2.15 13.45
CA GLN A 76 14.01 -1.17 13.10
C GLN A 76 14.25 -1.11 11.59
N LEU A 77 14.31 -2.27 10.93
CA LEU A 77 14.52 -2.39 9.49
C LEU A 77 13.39 -1.70 8.71
N ILE A 78 12.13 -1.88 9.14
CA ILE A 78 10.97 -1.26 8.49
C ILE A 78 11.01 0.27 8.62
N LEU A 79 11.30 0.77 9.82
CA LEU A 79 11.36 2.21 10.08
C LEU A 79 12.49 2.88 9.27
N THR A 80 13.68 2.28 9.28
CA THR A 80 14.84 2.79 8.52
C THR A 80 14.56 2.75 7.01
N ALA A 81 14.09 1.63 6.46
CA ALA A 81 13.82 1.50 5.03
C ALA A 81 12.78 2.51 4.54
N PHE A 82 11.72 2.73 5.32
CA PHE A 82 10.70 3.73 5.00
C PHE A 82 11.28 5.15 5.01
N ALA A 83 12.00 5.53 6.08
CA ALA A 83 12.58 6.86 6.20
C ALA A 83 13.55 7.16 5.05
N THR A 84 14.45 6.22 4.74
CA THR A 84 15.40 6.37 3.63
C THR A 84 14.70 6.50 2.28
N ALA A 85 13.71 5.65 1.99
CA ALA A 85 13.01 5.67 0.70
C ALA A 85 12.17 6.94 0.49
N GLN A 86 11.59 7.49 1.55
CA GLN A 86 10.77 8.72 1.45
C GLN A 86 11.62 9.99 1.42
N ALA A 87 12.78 10.01 2.08
CA ALA A 87 13.69 11.16 2.05
C ALA A 87 14.29 11.42 0.64
N LEU A 88 14.40 10.39 -0.20
CA LEU A 88 14.89 10.51 -1.58
C LEU A 88 13.83 10.96 -2.58
N LYS A 89 12.56 11.04 -2.16
CA LYS A 89 11.43 11.44 -3.02
C LYS A 89 11.02 12.91 -2.83
N GLY A 90 11.61 13.60 -1.86
CA GLY A 90 11.36 15.01 -1.55
C GLY A 90 12.29 15.95 -2.29
#